data_AF-A0AAD9CSL5-F1
#
_entry.id   AF-A0AAD9CSL5-F1
#
_cell.length_a   1.000
_cell.length_b   1.000
_cell.length_c   1.000
_cell.angle_alpha   90.00
_cell.angle_beta   90.00
_cell.angle_gamma   90.00
#
_symmetry.space_group_name_H-M   'P 1'
#
loop_
_entity.id
_entity.type
_entity.pdbx_description
1 polymer ?
#
loop_
_entity_poly.entity_id
_entity_poly.type
_entity_poly.pdbx_seq_one_letter_code
_entity_poly.pdbx_strand_id
1 'polypeptide(L)'
;MNSASDLERLAEIELQKEEEEDEDQSCVTDGPSTNSCSSDPSHPYYDVARHGIVQVCGDDKFGRKLIVFSSCCLPPSHQLNHRRLLEYGHHYH
;
A
#
# COMPACT_ATOMS: atom_id res chain seq x y z
N MET A 1 11.80 1.21 46.73
CA MET A 1 12.72 0.24 46.11
C MET A 1 11.91 -0.39 45.00
N ASN A 2 12.08 0.05 43.76
CA ASN A 2 11.35 -0.57 42.65
C ASN A 2 11.82 -2.01 42.56
N SER A 3 10.87 -2.92 42.75
CA SER A 3 11.14 -4.35 42.82
C SER A 3 11.51 -4.85 41.43
N ALA A 4 12.35 -5.89 41.33
CA ALA A 4 12.72 -6.48 40.03
C ALA A 4 11.47 -6.90 39.22
N SER A 5 10.39 -7.27 39.91
CA SER A 5 9.08 -7.56 39.32
C SER A 5 8.40 -6.36 38.64
N ASP A 6 8.70 -5.13 39.07
CA ASP A 6 8.15 -3.93 38.41
C ASP A 6 8.82 -3.70 37.06
N LEU A 7 10.11 -3.99 36.94
CA LEU A 7 10.87 -3.91 35.69
C LEU A 7 10.46 -5.00 34.69
N GLU A 8 10.26 -6.22 35.18
CA GLU A 8 9.80 -7.34 34.36
C GLU A 8 8.40 -7.09 33.78
N ARG A 9 7.47 -6.58 34.60
CA ARG A 9 6.14 -6.18 34.12
C ARG A 9 6.17 -5.08 33.07
N LEU A 10 7.07 -4.11 33.21
CA LEU A 10 7.22 -3.05 32.21
C LEU A 10 7.72 -3.61 30.87
N ALA A 11 8.67 -4.55 30.90
CA ALA A 11 9.15 -5.22 29.70
C ALA A 11 8.06 -6.07 29.02
N GLU A 12 7.23 -6.77 29.80
CA GLU A 12 6.08 -7.53 29.27
C GLU A 12 5.04 -6.62 28.61
N ILE A 13 4.75 -5.46 29.20
CA ILE A 13 3.81 -4.47 28.65
C ILE A 13 4.35 -3.87 27.34
N GLU A 14 5.64 -3.60 27.27
CA GLU A 14 6.28 -3.03 26.07
C GLU A 14 6.33 -4.06 24.92
N LEU A 15 6.64 -5.33 25.22
CA LEU A 15 6.60 -6.41 24.23
C LEU A 15 5.19 -6.63 23.65
N GLN A 16 4.16 -6.63 24.50
CA GLN A 16 2.76 -6.77 24.05
C GLN A 16 2.33 -5.61 23.15
N LYS A 17 2.83 -4.41 23.44
CA LYS A 17 2.55 -3.20 22.65
C LYS A 17 3.26 -3.21 21.29
N GLU A 18 4.49 -3.74 21.21
CA GLU A 18 5.19 -3.95 19.94
C GLU A 18 4.49 -5.02 19.08
N GLU A 19 4.03 -6.13 19.67
CA GLU A 19 3.26 -7.18 18.96
C GLU A 19 1.91 -6.67 18.44
N GLU A 20 1.21 -5.82 19.21
CA GLU A 20 -0.06 -5.20 18.79
C GLU A 20 0.17 -4.12 17.70
N GLU A 21 1.30 -3.38 17.74
CA GLU A 21 1.68 -2.40 16.71
C GLU A 21 2.10 -3.04 15.36
N ASP A 22 2.54 -4.29 15.37
CA ASP A 22 2.86 -5.10 14.19
C ASP A 22 1.62 -5.82 13.60
N GLU A 23 0.63 -6.22 14.41
CA GLU A 23 -0.63 -6.80 13.90
C GLU A 23 -1.47 -5.77 13.12
N ASP A 24 -1.45 -4.50 13.52
CA ASP A 24 -2.02 -3.38 12.74
C ASP A 24 -1.25 -3.12 11.43
N GLN A 25 -0.07 -3.72 11.26
CA GLN A 25 0.73 -3.71 10.03
C GLN A 25 0.67 -5.03 9.25
N SER A 26 -0.22 -5.95 9.65
CA SER A 26 -0.59 -7.07 8.80
C SER A 26 -1.52 -6.56 7.69
N CYS A 27 -0.92 -6.01 6.64
CA CYS A 27 -1.59 -5.94 5.35
C CYS A 27 -1.62 -7.35 4.71
N VAL A 28 -2.17 -8.34 5.41
CA VAL A 28 -2.74 -9.52 4.77
C VAL A 28 -4.15 -9.15 4.30
N THR A 29 -4.22 -8.30 3.28
CA THR A 29 -5.47 -8.14 2.52
C THR A 29 -5.56 -9.32 1.55
N ASP A 30 -6.00 -10.47 2.06
CA ASP A 30 -6.55 -11.54 1.22
C ASP A 30 -7.90 -11.05 0.69
N GLY A 31 -7.89 -10.50 -0.53
CA GLY A 31 -9.12 -10.10 -1.23
C GLY A 31 -8.87 -9.17 -2.41
N PRO A 32 -9.10 -9.59 -3.67
CA PRO A 32 -9.00 -8.71 -4.82
C PRO A 32 -10.23 -7.79 -4.83
N SER A 33 -10.17 -6.66 -4.13
CA SER A 33 -11.24 -5.67 -4.14
C SER A 33 -10.69 -4.24 -4.12
N THR A 34 -9.72 -3.96 -5.00
CA THR A 34 -9.35 -2.56 -5.31
C THR A 34 -8.94 -2.34 -6.77
N ASN A 35 -9.22 -3.27 -7.68
CA ASN A 35 -8.92 -3.10 -9.11
C ASN A 35 -10.14 -2.95 -10.02
N SER A 36 -11.34 -2.71 -9.46
CA SER A 36 -12.57 -2.51 -10.23
C SER A 36 -12.49 -1.35 -11.25
N CYS A 37 -11.54 -0.41 -11.08
CA CYS A 37 -11.30 0.68 -12.04
C CYS A 37 -10.33 0.34 -13.18
N SER A 38 -9.50 -0.70 -13.05
CA SER A 38 -8.45 -1.01 -14.05
C SER A 38 -9.00 -1.51 -15.40
N SER A 39 -10.24 -1.99 -15.41
CA SER A 39 -10.92 -2.53 -16.60
C SER A 39 -12.01 -1.60 -17.16
N ASP A 40 -12.24 -0.43 -16.57
CA ASP A 40 -13.23 0.53 -17.07
C ASP A 40 -12.67 1.30 -18.27
N PRO A 41 -13.19 1.08 -19.49
CA PRO A 41 -12.72 1.77 -20.69
C PRO A 41 -13.00 3.28 -20.68
N SER A 42 -13.87 3.77 -19.79
CA SER A 42 -14.14 5.20 -19.61
C SER A 42 -13.11 5.91 -18.73
N HIS A 43 -12.19 5.15 -18.09
CA HIS A 43 -11.18 5.71 -17.22
C HIS A 43 -10.24 6.65 -18.00
N PRO A 44 -9.97 7.89 -17.52
CA PRO A 44 -9.18 8.88 -18.26
C PRO A 44 -7.76 8.39 -18.58
N TYR A 45 -7.20 7.53 -17.71
CA TYR A 45 -5.91 6.86 -17.89
C TYR A 45 -6.05 5.37 -18.22
N TYR A 46 -7.12 4.94 -18.90
CA TYR A 46 -7.36 3.52 -19.22
C TYR A 46 -6.17 2.85 -19.90
N ASP A 47 -5.45 3.57 -20.76
CA ASP A 47 -4.23 3.11 -21.42
C ASP A 47 -3.13 2.68 -20.46
N VAL A 48 -3.06 3.29 -19.28
CA VAL A 48 -2.12 2.95 -18.19
C VAL A 48 -2.75 1.96 -17.21
N ALA A 49 -3.98 2.25 -16.75
CA ALA A 49 -4.66 1.52 -15.67
C ALA A 49 -4.86 0.04 -16.00
N ARG A 50 -5.16 -0.28 -17.28
CA ARG A 50 -5.35 -1.65 -17.77
C ARG A 50 -4.13 -2.57 -17.61
N HIS A 51 -2.93 -2.00 -17.46
CA HIS A 51 -1.72 -2.80 -17.32
C HIS A 51 -1.50 -3.30 -15.88
N GLY A 52 -2.19 -2.72 -14.88
CA GLY A 52 -2.00 -3.10 -13.48
C GLY A 52 -0.62 -2.71 -12.92
N ILE A 53 0.03 -1.69 -13.50
CA ILE A 53 1.35 -1.21 -13.08
C ILE A 53 1.30 -0.55 -11.70
N VAL A 54 0.20 0.15 -11.40
CA VAL A 54 0.01 0.93 -10.17
C VAL A 54 -1.28 0.48 -9.49
N GLN A 55 -1.18 0.12 -8.21
CA GLN A 55 -2.31 -0.26 -7.36
C GLN A 55 -2.31 0.61 -6.10
N VAL A 56 -3.49 1.08 -5.69
CA VAL A 56 -3.69 1.80 -4.41
C VAL A 56 -4.21 0.82 -3.38
N CYS A 57 -3.45 0.61 -2.31
CA CYS A 57 -3.72 -0.42 -1.29
C CYS A 57 -4.34 0.15 0.00
N GLY A 58 -4.61 1.46 0.05
CA GLY A 58 -5.15 2.13 1.23
C GLY A 58 -4.37 3.40 1.56
N ASP A 59 -4.41 3.80 2.81
CA ASP A 59 -3.67 4.93 3.37
C ASP A 59 -2.74 4.45 4.49
N ASP A 60 -1.58 5.09 4.67
CA ASP A 60 -0.71 4.85 5.82
C ASP A 60 -1.24 5.50 7.11
N LYS A 61 -0.54 5.33 8.23
CA LYS A 61 -0.92 5.89 9.54
C LYS A 61 -1.06 7.43 9.54
N PHE A 62 -0.55 8.12 8.52
CA PHE A 62 -0.61 9.57 8.36
C PHE A 62 -1.62 10.01 7.27
N GLY A 63 -2.40 9.07 6.71
CA GLY A 63 -3.40 9.36 5.68
C GLY A 63 -2.83 9.52 4.27
N ARG A 64 -1.57 9.12 4.02
CA ARG A 64 -0.96 9.16 2.68
C ARG A 64 -1.28 7.87 1.94
N LYS A 65 -1.62 7.97 0.65
CA LYS A 65 -1.97 6.80 -0.17
C LYS A 65 -0.80 5.82 -0.27
N LEU A 66 -1.05 4.56 0.08
CA LEU A 66 -0.12 3.46 -0.12
C LEU A 66 -0.23 2.98 -1.58
N ILE A 67 0.83 3.21 -2.36
CA ILE A 67 0.87 2.89 -3.79
C ILE A 67 1.89 1.76 -4.04
N VAL A 68 1.43 0.68 -4.67
CA VAL A 68 2.28 -0.43 -5.12
C VAL A 68 2.58 -0.26 -6.61
N PHE A 69 3.87 -0.35 -6.95
CA PHE A 69 4.34 -0.31 -8.33
C PHE A 69 4.87 -1.68 -8.78
N SER A 70 4.15 -2.32 -9.70
CA SER A 70 4.47 -3.64 -10.24
C SER A 70 5.26 -3.53 -11.53
N SER A 71 6.59 -3.52 -11.42
CA SER A 71 7.49 -3.39 -12.58
C SER A 71 7.35 -4.53 -13.59
N CYS A 72 6.96 -5.73 -13.15
CA CYS A 72 6.71 -6.89 -14.02
C CYS A 72 5.49 -6.72 -14.93
N CYS A 73 4.61 -5.78 -14.62
CA CYS A 73 3.44 -5.44 -15.42
C CYS A 73 3.71 -4.35 -16.47
N LEU A 74 4.93 -3.80 -16.51
CA LEU A 74 5.31 -2.82 -17.52
C LEU A 74 5.34 -3.48 -18.90
N PRO A 75 4.54 -3.00 -19.87
CA PRO A 75 4.71 -3.41 -21.25
C PRO A 75 6.02 -2.84 -21.81
N PRO A 76 6.44 -3.25 -23.02
CA PRO A 76 7.56 -2.61 -23.72
C PRO A 76 7.45 -1.08 -23.73
N SER A 77 8.55 -0.36 -23.52
CA SER A 77 8.57 1.10 -23.30
C SER A 77 7.82 1.91 -24.36
N HIS A 78 7.87 1.48 -25.63
CA HIS A 78 7.18 2.14 -26.74
C HIS A 78 5.66 1.96 -26.74
N GLN A 79 5.12 1.04 -25.94
CA GLN A 79 3.69 0.72 -25.85
C GLN A 79 3.00 1.44 -24.70
N LEU A 80 3.76 2.11 -23.83
CA LEU A 80 3.25 2.83 -22.68
C LEU A 80 3.65 4.29 -22.73
N ASN A 81 2.68 5.19 -22.56
CA ASN A 81 2.98 6.60 -22.41
C ASN A 81 3.48 6.86 -20.97
N HIS A 82 4.82 6.94 -20.81
CA HIS A 82 5.46 7.18 -19.52
C HIS A 82 5.02 8.49 -18.85
N ARG A 83 4.70 9.53 -19.63
CA ARG A 83 4.19 10.79 -19.08
C ARG A 83 2.82 10.57 -18.44
N ARG A 84 1.93 9.83 -19.11
CA ARG A 84 0.60 9.51 -18.57
C ARG A 84 0.69 8.57 -17.36
N LEU A 85 1.67 7.66 -17.32
CA LEU A 85 1.94 6.85 -16.13
C LEU A 85 2.30 7.72 -14.91
N LEU A 86 3.12 8.75 -15.10
CA LEU A 86 3.48 9.69 -14.04
C LEU A 86 2.30 10.57 -13.61
N GLU A 87 1.52 11.08 -14.58
CA GLU A 87 0.29 11.84 -14.32
C GLU A 87 -0.74 10.98 -13.56
N TYR A 88 -0.85 9.70 -13.90
CA TYR A 88 -1.70 8.74 -13.19
C TYR A 88 -1.24 8.53 -11.74
N GLY A 89 0.07 8.43 -11.49
CA GLY A 89 0.61 8.36 -10.13
C GLY A 89 0.34 9.63 -9.31
N HIS A 90 0.49 10.80 -9.93
CA HIS A 90 0.21 12.09 -9.29
C HIS A 90 -1.29 12.28 -8.96
N HIS A 91 -2.19 11.61 -9.67
CA HIS A 91 -3.62 11.66 -9.36
C HIS A 91 -3.95 11.09 -7.97
N TYR A 92 -3.10 10.21 -7.43
CA TYR A 92 -3.27 9.58 -6.12
C TYR A 92 -2.35 10.16 -5.04
N HIS A 93 -1.72 11.31 -5.28
CA HIS A 93 -0.96 12.06 -4.28
C HIS A 93 -1.81 13.18 -3.67
#